data_AF-A0A010STT5-F1
#
_entry.id   AF-A0A010STT5-F1
#
_cell.length_a   1.000
_cell.length_b   1.000
_cell.length_c   1.000
_cell.angle_alpha   90.00
_cell.angle_beta   90.00
_cell.angle_gamma   90.00
#
_symmetry.space_group_name_H-M   'P 1'
#
loop_
_entity.id
_entity.type
_entity.pdbx_description
1 polymer ?
#
loop_
_entity_poly.entity_id
_entity_poly.type
_entity_poly.pdbx_seq_one_letter_code
_entity_poly.pdbx_strand_id
1 'polypeptide(L)' 'MSEHRKSFRIKIQHESFGECLGQTRNLCASGVYVKHPTLAALAKGAVVYGQVQGLPCGAPRVRMEVVQVDAEGIGLRYL' A
#
# COMPACT_ATOMS: atom_id res chain seq x y z
N MET A 1 0.88 18.61 -20.65
CA MET A 1 0.55 17.17 -20.70
C MET A 1 0.29 16.70 -19.29
N SER A 2 -0.98 16.52 -18.92
CA SER A 2 -1.36 16.14 -17.56
C SER A 2 -0.92 14.70 -17.29
N GLU A 3 0.20 14.51 -16.59
CA GLU A 3 0.56 13.21 -16.00
C GLU A 3 -0.61 12.76 -15.13
N HIS A 4 -1.47 11.90 -15.67
CA HIS A 4 -2.46 11.20 -14.88
C HIS A 4 -1.69 10.24 -13.99
N ARG A 5 -1.31 10.70 -12.79
CA ARG A 5 -0.78 9.86 -11.73
C ARG A 5 -1.89 8.90 -11.33
N LYS A 6 -2.00 7.77 -12.03
CA LYS A 6 -2.99 6.73 -11.74
C LYS A 6 -2.78 6.30 -10.29
N SER A 7 -3.73 6.66 -9.45
CA SER A 7 -3.78 6.21 -8.07
C SER A 7 -4.83 5.11 -7.99
N PHE A 8 -4.43 3.97 -7.43
CA PHE A 8 -5.29 2.82 -7.23
C PHE A 8 -5.71 2.76 -5.77
N ARG A 9 -6.93 2.24 -5.54
CA ARG A 9 -7.32 1.78 -4.21
C ARG A 9 -6.61 0.46 -3.94
N ILE A 10 -6.04 0.32 -2.76
CA ILE A 10 -5.35 -0.90 -2.34
C ILE A 10 -5.87 -1.32 -0.97
N LYS A 11 -6.28 -2.58 -0.86
CA LYS A 11 -6.60 -3.20 0.42
C LYS A 11 -5.29 -3.64 1.07
N ILE A 12 -5.02 -3.18 2.28
CA ILE A 12 -3.87 -3.58 3.08
C ILE A 12 -4.37 -4.40 4.27
N GLN A 13 -3.74 -5.53 4.52
CA GLN A 13 -4.03 -6.42 5.64
C GLN A 13 -2.79 -6.55 6.54
N HIS A 14 -3.01 -6.41 7.84
CA HIS A 14 -2.00 -6.56 8.89
C HIS A 14 -2.68 -7.04 10.18
N GLU A 15 -1.97 -7.80 11.01
CA GLU A 15 -2.52 -8.38 12.25
C GLU A 15 -3.02 -7.33 13.25
N SER A 16 -2.39 -6.15 13.31
CA SER A 16 -2.73 -5.11 14.29
C SER A 16 -4.03 -4.37 14.03
N PHE A 17 -4.56 -4.41 12.79
CA PHE A 17 -5.78 -3.68 12.42
C PHE A 17 -6.73 -4.46 11.50
N GLY A 18 -6.40 -5.72 11.15
CA GLY A 18 -7.19 -6.51 10.21
C GLY A 18 -6.98 -6.02 8.79
N GLU A 19 -7.96 -5.32 8.22
CA GLU A 19 -7.93 -4.80 6.85
C GLU A 19 -8.24 -3.30 6.81
N CYS A 20 -7.57 -2.55 5.93
CA CYS A 20 -7.91 -1.17 5.63
C CYS A 20 -7.78 -0.87 4.13
N LEU A 21 -8.50 0.15 3.65
CA LEU A 21 -8.45 0.57 2.25
C LEU A 21 -7.65 1.88 2.11
N GLY A 22 -6.46 1.78 1.53
CA GLY A 22 -5.59 2.93 1.29
C GLY A 22 -5.58 3.39 -0.18
N GLN A 23 -4.93 4.53 -0.42
CA GLN A 23 -4.74 5.08 -1.76
C GLN A 23 -3.26 5.07 -2.15
N THR A 24 -2.91 4.49 -3.29
CA THR A 24 -1.52 4.50 -3.77
C THR A 24 -1.16 5.90 -4.25
N ARG A 25 -0.05 6.46 -3.75
CA ARG A 25 0.52 7.71 -4.27
C ARG A 25 1.36 7.45 -5.52
N ASN A 26 2.18 6.41 -5.52
CA ASN A 26 2.95 5.95 -6.68
C ASN A 26 3.02 4.42 -6.66
N LEU A 27 3.24 3.84 -7.84
CA LEU A 27 3.44 2.43 -8.05
C LEU A 27 4.65 2.26 -8.96
N CYS A 28 5.63 1.47 -8.55
CA CYS A 28 6.78 1.10 -9.36
C CYS A 28 7.05 -0.40 -9.26
N ALA A 29 8.07 -0.88 -9.96
CA ALA A 29 8.47 -2.29 -9.96
C ALA A 29 9.10 -2.76 -8.64
N SER A 30 9.61 -1.83 -7.81
CA SER A 30 10.22 -2.15 -6.51
C SER A 30 9.27 -1.98 -5.32
N GLY A 31 8.18 -1.24 -5.49
CA GLY A 31 7.30 -0.92 -4.38
C GLY A 31 6.16 0.05 -4.70
N VAL A 32 5.50 0.47 -3.63
CA VAL A 32 4.32 1.35 -3.67
C VAL A 32 4.30 2.22 -2.42
N TYR A 33 3.88 3.47 -2.55
CA TYR A 33 3.55 4.28 -1.38
C TYR A 33 2.04 4.32 -1.21
N VAL A 34 1.56 4.09 0.02
CA VAL A 34 0.13 4.04 0.36
C VAL A 34 -0.20 5.08 1.42
N LYS A 35 -1.16 5.95 1.11
CA LYS A 35 -1.73 6.93 2.05
C LYS A 35 -2.85 6.29 2.85
N HIS A 36 -2.73 6.31 4.17
CA HIS A 36 -3.80 5.96 5.11
C HIS A 36 -3.34 6.24 6.56
N PRO A 37 -4.12 6.96 7.39
CA PRO A 37 -3.72 7.30 8.76
C PRO A 37 -3.37 6.09 9.64
N THR A 38 -4.14 5.00 9.57
CA THR A 38 -3.85 3.78 10.33
C THR A 38 -2.53 3.12 9.93
N LEU A 39 -2.10 3.29 8.68
CA LEU A 39 -0.84 2.71 8.21
C LEU A 39 0.37 3.48 8.75
N ALA A 40 0.22 4.79 9.02
CA ALA A 40 1.27 5.60 9.63
C ALA A 40 1.64 5.15 11.06
N ALA A 41 0.83 4.30 11.70
CA ALA A 41 1.13 3.69 12.99
C ALA A 41 2.00 2.42 12.89
N LEU A 42 2.27 1.92 11.68
CA LEU A 42 3.13 0.75 11.49
C LEU A 42 4.60 1.11 11.68
N ALA A 43 5.38 0.15 12.18
CA ALA A 43 6.83 0.27 12.26
C ALA A 43 7.50 -0.06 10.91
N LYS A 44 8.66 0.52 10.64
CA LYS A 44 9.56 0.03 9.58
C LYS A 44 9.94 -1.42 9.87
N GLY A 45 9.99 -2.24 8.81
CA GLY A 45 10.20 -3.69 8.89
C GLY A 45 8.91 -4.50 9.08
N ALA A 46 7.77 -3.87 9.38
CA ALA A 46 6.48 -4.58 9.45
C ALA A 46 6.13 -5.19 8.08
N VAL A 47 5.52 -6.37 8.10
CA VAL A 47 5.13 -7.09 6.89
C VAL A 47 3.61 -7.05 6.72
N VAL A 48 3.16 -6.53 5.58
CA VAL A 48 1.75 -6.42 5.24
C VAL A 48 1.42 -7.23 3.98
N TYR A 49 0.12 -7.50 3.79
CA TYR A 49 -0.39 -8.03 2.53
C TYR A 49 -1.22 -6.97 1.84
N GLY A 50 -0.91 -6.67 0.57
CA GLY A 50 -1.65 -5.71 -0.23
C GLY A 50 -2.36 -6.35 -1.42
N GLN A 51 -3.51 -5.79 -1.79
CA GLN A 51 -4.26 -6.21 -2.97
C GLN A 51 -4.89 -5.00 -3.65
N VAL A 52 -4.51 -4.72 -4.89
CA VAL A 52 -5.12 -3.66 -5.70
C VAL A 52 -6.60 -3.96 -5.90
N GLN A 53 -7.45 -2.95 -5.78
CA GLN A 53 -8.89 -3.07 -5.92
C GLN A 53 -9.36 -2.52 -7.27
N GLY A 54 -10.51 -3.00 -7.73
CA GLY A 54 -11.14 -2.50 -8.96
C GLY A 54 -10.56 -3.06 -10.26
N LEU A 55 -9.82 -4.17 -10.20
CA LEU A 55 -9.46 -4.94 -11.40
C LEU A 55 -10.59 -5.91 -11.79
N PRO A 56 -10.85 -6.13 -13.09
CA PRO A 56 -11.94 -7.00 -13.56
C PRO A 56 -11.81 -8.46 -13.09
N CYS A 57 -10.58 -8.98 -13.08
CA CYS A 57 -10.22 -10.18 -12.34
C CYS A 57 -9.45 -9.70 -11.09
N GLY A 58 -9.88 -10.14 -9.90
CA GLY A 58 -9.31 -9.65 -8.64
C GLY A 58 -7.78 -9.66 -8.65
N ALA A 59 -7.16 -8.61 -8.10
CA ALA A 59 -5.71 -8.52 -8.10
C ALA A 59 -5.08 -9.61 -7.22
N PRO A 60 -3.85 -10.05 -7.51
CA PRO A 60 -3.12 -10.94 -6.60
C PRO A 60 -2.86 -10.25 -5.26
N ARG A 61 -2.79 -11.07 -4.19
CA ARG A 61 -2.33 -10.61 -2.88
C ARG A 61 -0.80 -10.62 -2.86
N VAL A 62 -0.20 -9.47 -2.60
CA VAL A 62 1.26 -9.25 -2.62
C VAL A 62 1.75 -9.04 -1.19
N ARG A 63 2.81 -9.75 -0.80
CA ARG A 63 3.48 -9.58 0.49
C ARG A 63 4.51 -8.45 0.38
N MET A 64 4.54 -7.53 1.33
CA MET A 64 5.39 -6.34 1.29
C MET A 64 5.93 -5.97 2.66
N GLU A 65 7.09 -5.31 2.68
CA GLU A 65 7.71 -4.77 3.89
C GLU A 65 7.60 -3.23 3.93
N VAL A 66 7.32 -2.69 5.12
CA VAL A 66 7.35 -1.24 5.38
C VAL A 66 8.80 -0.74 5.40
N VAL A 67 9.18 0.06 4.42
CA VAL A 67 10.53 0.67 4.32
C VAL A 67 10.54 2.15 4.69
N GLN A 68 9.38 2.80 4.65
CA GLN A 68 9.21 4.21 5.00
C GLN A 68 7.89 4.42 5.75
N VAL A 69 7.89 5.32 6.73
CA VAL A 69 6.70 5.75 7.48
C VAL A 69 6.79 7.26 7.63
N ASP A 70 5.69 7.97 7.37
CA ASP A 70 5.52 9.38 7.64
C ASP A 70 4.06 9.69 8.03
N ALA A 71 3.74 10.97 8.27
CA ALA A 71 2.42 11.38 8.73
C ALA A 71 1.28 11.09 7.73
N GLU A 72 1.56 10.89 6.44
CA GLU A 72 0.54 10.61 5.43
C GLU A 72 0.32 9.10 5.20
N GLY A 73 1.30 8.26 5.53
CA GLY A 73 1.22 6.82 5.31
C GLY A 73 2.58 6.11 5.27
N ILE A 74 2.71 5.15 4.36
CA ILE A 74 3.85 4.22 4.32
C ILE A 74 4.38 3.98 2.91
N GLY A 75 5.70 3.81 2.82
CA GLY A 75 6.37 3.23 1.65
C GLY A 75 6.56 1.74 1.85
N LEU A 76 6.19 0.96 0.85
CA LEU A 76 6.23 -0.50 0.84
C LEU A 76 7.18 -1.00 -0.24
N ARG A 77 7.95 -2.04 0.07
CA ARG A 77 8.81 -2.78 -0.87
C ARG A 77 8.25 -4.19 -1.08
N TYR A 78 8.23 -4.68 -2.32
CA TYR A 78 7.79 -6.04 -2.62
C TYR A 78 8.78 -7.08 -2.06
N LEU A 79 8.24 -8.21 -1.58
CA LEU A 79 8.98 -9.38 -1.09
C LEU A 79 8.80 -10.57 -2.02
#